data_AF-A0A9D5JYL8-F1
#
_entry.id   AF-A0A9D5JYL8-F1
#
_cell.length_a   1.000
_cell.length_b   1.000
_cell.length_c   1.000
_cell.angle_alpha   90.00
_cell.angle_beta   90.00
_cell.angle_gamma   90.00
#
_symmetry.space_group_name_H-M   'P 1'
#
loop_
_entity.id
_entity.type
_entity.pdbx_description
1 polymer ?
#
loop_
_entity_poly.entity_id
_entity_poly.type
_entity_poly.pdbx_seq_one_letter_code
_entity_poly.pdbx_strand_id
1 'polypeptide(L)' 'MADRFGLETSWQKLRQRWEQTKSVWHDPVSRDFEKNLILPLADQQDRTVRELERLTEVIEQARRNVR' A
#
# COMPACT_ATOMS: atom_id res chain seq x y z
N MET A 1 5.08 11.92 -9.36
CA MET A 1 5.95 11.58 -8.20
C MET A 1 5.28 11.80 -6.84
N ALA A 2 4.33 12.73 -6.67
CA ALA A 2 3.63 12.96 -5.39
C ALA A 2 2.81 11.75 -4.89
N ASP A 3 2.23 10.95 -5.80
CA ASP A 3 1.33 9.85 -5.43
C ASP A 3 2.03 8.68 -4.74
N ARG A 4 3.31 8.42 -5.05
CA ARG A 4 4.12 7.35 -4.42
C ARG A 4 4.19 7.54 -2.90
N PHE A 5 4.49 8.77 -2.48
CA PHE A 5 4.62 9.11 -1.07
C PHE A 5 3.27 9.06 -0.34
N GLY A 6 2.16 9.37 -1.02
CA GLY A 6 0.84 9.36 -0.40
C GLY A 6 0.37 7.97 -0.01
N LEU A 7 0.48 7.01 -0.92
CA LEU A 7 -0.02 5.64 -0.70
C LEU A 7 0.83 4.88 0.31
N GLU A 8 2.16 4.89 0.17
CA GLU A 8 3.07 4.25 1.12
C GLU A 8 2.94 4.85 2.52
N THR A 9 2.87 6.18 2.64
CA THR A 9 2.70 6.84 3.95
C THR A 9 1.37 6.47 4.60
N SER A 10 0.30 6.44 3.82
CA SER A 10 -1.03 6.07 4.32
C SER A 10 -1.07 4.61 4.79
N TRP A 11 -0.42 3.73 4.04
CA TRP A 11 -0.25 2.33 4.41
C TRP A 11 0.56 2.15 5.71
N GLN A 12 1.69 2.85 5.85
CA GLN A 12 2.49 2.81 7.08
C GLN A 12 1.68 3.29 8.30
N LYS A 13 0.89 4.36 8.15
CA LYS A 13 -0.01 4.84 9.21
C LYS A 13 -1.05 3.80 9.58
N LEU A 14 -1.64 3.11 8.60
CA LEU A 14 -2.61 2.04 8.84
C LEU A 14 -1.96 0.88 9.59
N ARG A 15 -0.77 0.43 9.18
CA ARG A 15 -0.03 -0.63 9.86
C ARG A 15 0.30 -0.26 11.30
N GLN A 16 0.78 0.94 11.55
CA GLN A 16 1.07 1.42 12.90
C GLN A 16 -0.19 1.39 13.79
N ARG A 17 -1.33 1.84 13.27
CA ARG A 17 -2.61 1.76 13.98
C ARG A 17 -3.02 0.32 14.23
N TRP A 18 -2.85 -0.57 13.27
CA TRP A 18 -3.13 -1.99 13.43
C TRP A 18 -2.29 -2.64 14.53
N GLU A 19 -0.98 -2.36 14.59
CA GLU A 19 -0.13 -2.84 15.68
C GLU A 19 -0.58 -2.33 17.06
N GLN A 20 -0.99 -1.06 17.14
CA GLN A 20 -1.57 -0.50 18.38
C GLN A 20 -2.88 -1.20 18.75
N THR A 21 -3.75 -1.45 17.76
CA THR A 21 -5.02 -2.16 17.97
C THR A 21 -4.79 -3.58 18.50
N LYS A 22 -3.77 -4.30 18.00
CA LYS A 22 -3.42 -5.63 18.51
C LYS A 22 -3.03 -5.66 19.99
N SER A 23 -2.63 -4.53 20.57
CA SER A 23 -2.33 -4.46 22.02
C SER A 23 -3.58 -4.52 22.89
N VAL A 24 -4.76 -4.18 22.35
CA VAL A 24 -6.06 -4.18 23.07
C VAL A 24 -7.08 -5.15 22.46
N TRP A 25 -6.85 -5.65 21.25
CA TRP A 25 -7.72 -6.58 20.54
C TRP A 25 -6.92 -7.75 19.94
N HIS A 26 -6.82 -8.84 20.68
CA HIS A 26 -5.95 -10.00 20.38
C HIS A 26 -6.69 -11.34 20.47
N ASP A 27 -8.01 -11.33 20.32
CA ASP A 27 -8.85 -12.53 20.30
C ASP A 27 -8.82 -13.21 18.91
N PRO A 28 -9.47 -14.37 18.72
CA PRO A 28 -9.53 -15.02 17.41
C PRO A 28 -10.16 -14.16 16.30
N VAL A 29 -11.10 -13.26 16.63
CA VAL A 29 -11.75 -12.38 15.65
C VAL A 29 -10.75 -11.36 15.09
N SER A 30 -9.83 -10.87 15.92
CA SER A 30 -8.78 -9.96 15.45
C SER A 30 -7.78 -10.63 14.49
N ARG A 31 -7.52 -11.93 14.67
CA ARG A 31 -6.72 -12.74 13.74
C ARG A 31 -7.43 -12.94 12.40
N ASP A 32 -8.74 -13.20 12.45
CA ASP A 32 -9.56 -13.28 11.23
C ASP A 32 -9.60 -11.94 10.49
N PHE A 33 -9.69 -10.83 11.23
CA PHE A 33 -9.61 -9.49 10.65
C PHE A 33 -8.25 -9.26 9.96
N GLU A 34 -7.13 -9.58 10.63
CA GLU A 34 -5.79 -9.46 10.04
C GLU A 34 -5.66 -10.27 8.75
N LYS A 35 -6.08 -11.54 8.81
CA LYS A 35 -6.01 -12.47 7.70
C LYS A 35 -6.88 -12.06 6.51
N ASN A 36 -8.09 -11.57 6.76
CA ASN A 36 -9.07 -11.31 5.71
C ASN A 36 -8.98 -9.89 5.14
N LEU A 37 -8.42 -8.94 5.88
CA LEU A 37 -8.39 -7.53 5.48
C LEU A 37 -6.99 -6.94 5.46
N ILE A 38 -6.20 -7.07 6.54
CA ILE A 38 -4.89 -6.41 6.62
C ILE A 38 -3.88 -7.06 5.66
N LEU A 39 -3.74 -8.39 5.67
CA LEU A 39 -2.78 -9.07 4.80
C LEU A 39 -3.12 -8.91 3.31
N PRO A 40 -4.38 -9.10 2.84
CA PRO A 40 -4.70 -8.91 1.43
C PRO A 40 -4.51 -7.46 0.97
N LEU A 41 -4.79 -6.49 1.83
CA LEU A 41 -4.59 -5.08 1.52
C LEU A 41 -3.10 -4.71 1.40
N ALA A 42 -2.24 -5.35 2.19
CA ALA A 42 -0.78 -5.20 2.07
C ALA A 42 -0.30 -5.61 0.67
N ASP A 43 -0.70 -6.80 0.23
CA ASP A 43 -0.36 -7.31 -1.10
C ASP A 43 -0.90 -6.40 -2.22
N GLN A 44 -2.12 -5.91 -2.08
CA GLN A 44 -2.73 -5.00 -3.06
C GLN A 44 -2.01 -3.66 -3.11
N GLN A 45 -1.58 -3.11 -1.97
CA GLN A 45 -0.84 -1.86 -1.91
C GLN A 45 0.51 -1.99 -2.62
N ASP A 46 1.26 -3.05 -2.36
CA ASP A 46 2.55 -3.31 -3.02
C ASP A 46 2.41 -3.45 -4.53
N ARG A 47 1.39 -4.20 -4.99
CA ARG A 47 1.09 -4.34 -6.43
C ARG A 47 0.74 -2.99 -7.06
N THR A 48 -0.08 -2.19 -6.38
CA THR A 48 -0.50 -0.87 -6.87
C THR A 48 0.70 0.05 -7.04
N VAL A 49 1.62 0.10 -6.08
CA VAL A 49 2.85 0.89 -6.20
C VAL A 49 3.67 0.46 -7.40
N ARG A 50 3.85 -0.85 -7.63
CA ARG A 50 4.60 -1.36 -8.79
C ARG A 50 3.96 -1.00 -10.12
N GLU A 51 2.63 -1.06 -10.24
CA GLU A 51 1.98 -0.66 -11.49
C GLU A 51 2.10 0.85 -11.74
N LEU A 52 2.06 1.68 -10.68
CA LEU A 52 2.31 3.11 -10.79
C LEU A 52 3.75 3.43 -11.22
N GLU A 53 4.74 2.65 -10.77
CA GLU A 53 6.13 2.75 -11.20
C GLU A 53 6.25 2.46 -12.70
N ARG A 54 5.67 1.35 -13.18
CA ARG A 54 5.66 1.01 -14.61
C ARG A 54 4.96 2.07 -15.45
N LEU A 55 3.84 2.61 -14.98
CA LEU A 55 3.14 3.70 -15.67
C LEU A 55 4.02 4.95 -15.80
N THR A 56 4.77 5.28 -14.74
CA THR A 56 5.69 6.41 -14.75
C THR A 56 6.80 6.22 -15.78
N GLU A 57 7.36 5.01 -15.90
CA GLU A 57 8.36 4.68 -16.91
C GLU A 57 7.84 4.88 -18.33
N VAL A 58 6.62 4.41 -18.61
CA VAL A 58 5.96 4.58 -19.92
C VAL A 58 5.72 6.06 -20.22
N ILE A 59 5.25 6.84 -19.25
CA ILE A 59 5.04 8.29 -19.41
C ILE A 59 6.36 8.99 -19.72
N GLU A 60 7.43 8.67 -18.99
CA GLU A 60 8.75 9.27 -19.24
C GLU A 60 9.32 8.89 -20.60
N GLN A 61 9.09 7.66 -21.08
CA GLN A 61 9.44 7.27 -22.45
C GLN A 61 8.66 8.09 -23.49
N ALA A 62 7.35 8.25 -23.30
CA ALA A 62 6.52 9.07 -24.19
C ALA A 62 7.00 10.53 -24.24
N ARG A 63 7.37 11.11 -23.09
CA ARG A 63 7.91 12.49 -23.01
C ARG A 63 9.22 12.67 -23.77
N ARG A 64 10.08 11.64 -23.82
CA ARG A 64 11.33 11.68 -24.59
C ARG A 64 11.09 11.65 -26.09
N ASN A 65 10.06 10.95 -26.56
CA ASN A 65 9.75 10.81 -27.99
C ASN A 65 9.08 12.05 -28.61
N VAL A 66 8.54 12.96 -27.78
CA VAL A 66 7.92 14.22 -28.22
C VAL A 66 8.95 15.36 -28.34
N ARG A 67 10.20 15.12 -27.93
CA ARG A 67 11.32 16.07 -28.02
C ARG A 67 12.14 15.84 -29.28
#